data_AF-A0A085ZNL5-F1
#
_entry.id   AF-A0A085ZNL5-F1
#
_cell.length_a   1.000
_cell.length_b   1.000
_cell.length_c   1.000
_cell.angle_alpha   90.00
_cell.angle_beta   90.00
_cell.angle_gamma   90.00
#
_symmetry.space_group_name_H-M   'P 1'
#
loop_
_entity.id
_entity.type
_entity.pdbx_description
1 polymer ?
#
loop_
_entity_poly.entity_id
_entity_poly.type
_entity_poly.pdbx_seq_one_letter_code
_entity_poly.pdbx_strand_id
1 'polypeptide(L)'
;MKTILFSAMLIVLLLTSCLGRKTHRSSQPNSISWDYSSKNYFPAFNSAVKIIEKNESDEKKEEALSIIEGAYSKYLEEEETTLEYLLKTQNDRDYSRLNLENNATKNIYKRSLKLKEDYDYFQRQLKNIVPLHYAGRELVFSKKNYSELIGKTRDKYSDFLFRAAKSHTDGLVNSLSYDEKNGYQEAYDIYVMIQDFDNTYKKAEVIKLKDEAYKKGQSYIAIQINTTLKEYKDIEKNILAVLGLGRWITIGKDAKGKYDVNFTIDITDVNINKGDIQRTVYDKEKEIIIQ
;
A
#
# COMPACT_ATOMS: atom_id res chain seq x y z
N MET A 1 77.77 -28.80 16.84
CA MET A 1 76.60 -29.72 16.81
C MET A 1 75.29 -29.14 17.34
N LYS A 2 75.28 -28.09 18.20
CA LYS A 2 74.04 -27.46 18.68
C LYS A 2 73.34 -26.51 17.67
N THR A 3 74.05 -26.02 16.66
CA THR A 3 73.48 -25.08 15.65
C THR A 3 72.70 -25.77 14.53
N ILE A 4 72.95 -27.05 14.26
CA ILE A 4 72.24 -27.82 13.21
C ILE A 4 70.87 -28.31 13.73
N LEU A 5 70.75 -28.53 15.04
CA LEU A 5 69.48 -28.93 15.68
C LEU A 5 68.44 -27.80 15.68
N PHE A 6 68.86 -26.54 15.76
CA PHE A 6 67.93 -25.41 15.73
C PHE A 6 67.45 -25.06 14.32
N SER A 7 68.22 -25.31 13.26
CA SER A 7 67.74 -25.04 11.89
C SER A 7 66.78 -26.11 11.37
N ALA A 8 66.93 -27.36 11.81
CA ALA A 8 66.01 -28.45 11.47
C ALA A 8 64.63 -28.27 12.14
N MET A 9 64.58 -27.72 13.36
CA MET A 9 63.33 -27.47 14.09
C MET A 9 62.52 -26.29 13.52
N LEU A 10 63.19 -25.30 12.91
CA LEU A 10 62.53 -24.16 12.26
C LEU A 10 61.88 -24.53 10.91
N ILE A 11 62.46 -25.50 10.18
CA ILE A 11 61.93 -25.97 8.90
C ILE A 11 60.68 -26.85 9.09
N VAL A 12 60.62 -27.64 10.18
CA VAL A 12 59.43 -28.43 10.54
C VAL A 12 58.25 -27.53 10.95
N LEU A 13 58.52 -26.37 11.55
CA LEU A 13 57.49 -25.37 11.91
C LEU A 13 56.93 -24.60 10.70
N LEU A 14 57.65 -24.53 9.58
CA LEU A 14 57.17 -23.87 8.35
C LEU A 14 56.33 -24.80 7.45
N LEU A 15 56.52 -26.12 7.54
CA LEU A 15 55.84 -27.11 6.71
C LEU A 15 54.46 -27.57 7.26
N THR A 16 54.06 -27.16 8.46
CA THR A 16 52.71 -27.44 9.00
C THR A 16 51.67 -26.34 8.70
N SER A 17 52.05 -25.31 7.94
CA SER A 17 51.13 -24.24 7.52
C SER A 17 50.24 -24.58 6.31
N CYS A 18 50.36 -25.79 5.76
CA CYS A 18 49.44 -26.34 4.76
C CYS A 18 48.46 -27.39 5.36
N LEU A 19 48.18 -27.34 6.66
CA LEU A 19 46.91 -27.85 7.16
C LEU A 19 45.85 -26.83 6.75
N GLY A 20 45.09 -27.20 5.72
CA GLY A 20 44.09 -26.35 5.11
C GLY A 20 43.35 -25.52 6.16
N ARG A 21 43.40 -24.20 5.97
CA ARG A 21 42.22 -23.40 6.26
C ARG A 21 41.09 -24.15 5.54
N LYS A 22 40.34 -24.96 6.29
CA LYS A 22 38.90 -24.89 6.18
C LYS A 22 38.67 -23.40 6.25
N THR A 23 38.54 -22.76 5.09
CA THR A 23 37.68 -21.60 4.99
C THR A 23 36.53 -21.97 5.92
N HIS A 24 36.26 -21.15 6.91
CA HIS A 24 34.87 -20.94 7.23
C HIS A 24 34.23 -20.59 5.87
N ARG A 25 33.86 -21.63 5.08
CA ARG A 25 32.51 -21.75 4.60
C ARG A 25 31.77 -21.38 5.84
N SER A 26 31.29 -20.14 5.86
CA SER A 26 30.12 -19.83 6.64
C SER A 26 29.30 -21.11 6.63
N SER A 27 29.24 -21.78 7.77
CA SER A 27 28.16 -22.71 8.02
C SER A 27 26.95 -21.81 7.87
N GLN A 28 26.45 -21.68 6.64
CA GLN A 28 25.23 -20.94 6.44
C GLN A 28 24.23 -21.73 7.28
N PRO A 29 23.48 -21.09 8.19
CA PRO A 29 22.26 -21.69 8.68
C PRO A 29 21.21 -21.84 7.55
N ASN A 30 21.61 -21.86 6.27
CA ASN A 30 20.76 -21.89 5.09
C ASN A 30 20.66 -23.30 4.51
N SER A 31 20.45 -24.33 5.35
CA SER A 31 19.95 -25.60 4.85
C SER A 31 18.43 -25.54 4.80
N ILE A 32 17.83 -26.23 3.82
CA ILE A 32 16.36 -26.29 3.67
C ILE A 32 15.74 -26.86 4.96
N SER A 33 16.39 -27.85 5.56
CA SER A 33 16.01 -28.41 6.86
C SER A 33 15.99 -27.37 7.98
N TRP A 34 16.95 -26.45 8.02
CA TRP A 34 16.99 -25.41 9.04
C TRP A 34 15.82 -24.43 8.87
N ASP A 35 15.57 -23.94 7.65
CA ASP A 35 14.43 -23.07 7.35
C ASP A 35 13.12 -23.74 7.76
N TYR A 36 12.94 -25.02 7.38
CA TYR A 36 11.75 -25.78 7.71
C TYR A 36 11.57 -25.98 9.23
N SER A 37 12.65 -26.36 9.93
CA SER A 37 12.62 -26.55 11.39
C SER A 37 12.37 -25.26 12.17
N SER A 38 12.80 -24.13 11.61
CA SER A 38 12.63 -22.79 12.19
C SER A 38 11.30 -22.13 11.83
N LYS A 39 10.36 -22.89 11.23
CA LYS A 39 9.05 -22.42 10.73
C LYS A 39 9.13 -21.37 9.61
N ASN A 40 10.28 -21.24 8.95
CA ASN A 40 10.45 -20.39 7.77
C ASN A 40 10.01 -21.18 6.52
N TYR A 41 8.73 -21.53 6.47
CA TYR A 41 8.19 -22.45 5.47
C TYR A 41 8.23 -21.92 4.03
N PHE A 42 8.03 -20.62 3.81
CA PHE A 42 8.12 -20.02 2.48
C PHE A 42 9.56 -20.06 1.90
N PRO A 43 10.61 -19.64 2.65
CA PRO A 43 11.99 -19.89 2.26
C PRO A 43 12.32 -21.36 2.02
N ALA A 44 11.88 -22.27 2.91
CA ALA A 44 12.13 -23.69 2.77
C ALA A 44 11.55 -24.25 1.45
N PHE A 45 10.30 -23.89 1.13
CA PHE A 45 9.66 -24.27 -0.12
C PHE A 45 10.45 -23.78 -1.34
N ASN A 46 10.84 -22.49 -1.37
CA ASN A 46 11.57 -21.91 -2.49
C ASN A 46 12.94 -22.54 -2.71
N SER A 47 13.64 -22.83 -1.63
CA SER A 47 14.93 -23.50 -1.70
C SER A 47 14.77 -24.93 -2.21
N ALA A 48 13.74 -25.65 -1.78
CA ALA A 48 13.43 -26.99 -2.28
C ALA A 48 13.11 -27.00 -3.78
N VAL A 49 12.25 -26.08 -4.24
CA VAL A 49 11.95 -25.91 -5.67
C VAL A 49 13.24 -25.69 -6.48
N LYS A 50 14.10 -24.76 -6.05
CA LYS A 50 15.34 -24.44 -6.76
C LYS A 50 16.30 -25.63 -6.86
N ILE A 51 16.41 -26.42 -5.80
CA ILE A 51 17.26 -27.62 -5.80
C ILE A 51 16.74 -28.66 -6.79
N ILE A 52 15.41 -28.86 -6.81
CA ILE A 52 14.74 -29.78 -7.73
C ILE A 52 14.91 -29.31 -9.18
N GLU A 53 14.62 -28.03 -9.47
CA GLU A 53 14.73 -27.45 -10.82
C GLU A 53 16.15 -27.48 -11.38
N LYS A 54 17.16 -27.17 -10.55
CA LYS A 54 18.58 -27.16 -10.97
C LYS A 54 19.18 -28.55 -11.06
N ASN A 55 18.42 -29.58 -10.70
CA ASN A 55 18.88 -30.96 -10.72
C ASN A 55 20.20 -31.14 -9.94
N GLU A 56 20.29 -30.60 -8.71
CA GLU A 56 21.50 -30.72 -7.88
C GLU A 56 21.81 -32.18 -7.47
N SER A 57 22.81 -32.40 -6.60
CA SER A 57 23.21 -33.75 -6.16
C SER A 57 22.04 -34.56 -5.57
N ASP A 58 22.10 -35.89 -5.71
CA ASP A 58 21.02 -36.79 -5.28
C ASP A 58 20.67 -36.61 -3.79
N GLU A 59 21.66 -36.45 -2.92
CA GLU A 59 21.49 -36.15 -1.49
C GLU A 59 20.64 -34.89 -1.26
N LYS A 60 20.90 -33.82 -2.02
CA LYS A 60 20.17 -32.55 -1.87
C LYS A 60 18.76 -32.64 -2.43
N LYS A 61 18.58 -33.36 -3.54
CA LYS A 61 17.25 -33.62 -4.08
C LYS A 61 16.40 -34.42 -3.10
N GLU A 62 16.98 -35.45 -2.50
CA GLU A 62 16.30 -36.27 -1.49
C GLU A 62 15.87 -35.40 -0.29
N GLU A 63 16.76 -34.55 0.23
CA GLU A 63 16.42 -33.57 1.26
C GLU A 63 15.27 -32.64 0.82
N ALA A 64 15.37 -32.04 -0.38
CA ALA A 64 14.35 -31.14 -0.90
C ALA A 64 12.98 -31.81 -1.07
N LEU A 65 12.96 -33.04 -1.61
CA LEU A 65 11.74 -33.85 -1.79
C LEU A 65 11.10 -34.21 -0.45
N SER A 66 11.91 -34.46 0.59
CA SER A 66 11.39 -34.75 1.94
C SER A 66 10.68 -33.57 2.60
N ILE A 67 10.97 -32.32 2.17
CA ILE A 67 10.50 -31.10 2.83
C ILE A 67 9.41 -30.37 2.05
N ILE A 68 9.47 -30.35 0.71
CA ILE A 68 8.69 -29.42 -0.13
C ILE A 68 7.18 -29.47 0.12
N GLU A 69 6.60 -30.67 0.27
CA GLU A 69 5.16 -30.86 0.54
C GLU A 69 4.77 -30.34 1.94
N GLY A 70 5.61 -30.59 2.94
CA GLY A 70 5.41 -30.13 4.31
C GLY A 70 5.55 -28.62 4.44
N ALA A 71 6.57 -28.03 3.79
CA ALA A 71 6.79 -26.58 3.80
C ALA A 71 5.61 -25.85 3.14
N TYR A 72 5.14 -26.34 2.00
CA TYR A 72 3.95 -25.84 1.32
C TYR A 72 2.71 -25.87 2.25
N SER A 73 2.41 -27.05 2.82
CA SER A 73 1.18 -27.24 3.58
C SER A 73 1.17 -26.44 4.87
N LYS A 74 2.29 -26.44 5.60
CA LYS A 74 2.41 -25.73 6.89
C LYS A 74 2.36 -24.21 6.74
N TYR A 75 2.97 -23.66 5.68
CA TYR A 75 2.88 -22.22 5.42
C TYR A 75 1.42 -21.78 5.28
N LEU A 76 0.66 -22.48 4.43
CA LEU A 76 -0.74 -22.13 4.18
C LEU A 76 -1.60 -22.32 5.42
N GLU A 77 -1.42 -23.41 6.17
CA GLU A 77 -2.14 -23.68 7.41
C GLU A 77 -1.88 -22.60 8.49
N GLU A 78 -0.62 -22.19 8.67
CA GLU A 78 -0.25 -21.17 9.66
C GLU A 78 -0.85 -19.80 9.32
N GLU A 79 -0.78 -19.41 8.04
CA GLU A 79 -1.38 -18.16 7.56
C GLU A 79 -2.91 -18.16 7.65
N GLU A 80 -3.55 -19.27 7.26
CA GLU A 80 -5.00 -19.48 7.40
C GLU A 80 -5.43 -19.34 8.88
N THR A 81 -4.76 -20.07 9.77
CA THR A 81 -5.04 -20.06 11.22
C THR A 81 -4.86 -18.67 11.83
N THR A 82 -3.79 -17.97 11.42
CA THR A 82 -3.50 -16.60 11.88
C THR A 82 -4.61 -15.63 11.45
N LEU A 83 -5.02 -15.70 10.18
CA LEU A 83 -6.09 -14.84 9.66
C LEU A 83 -7.43 -15.13 10.34
N GLU A 84 -7.78 -16.39 10.57
CA GLU A 84 -9.00 -16.76 11.30
C GLU A 84 -8.99 -16.24 12.74
N TYR A 85 -7.86 -16.35 13.44
CA TYR A 85 -7.71 -15.83 14.79
C TYR A 85 -7.87 -14.31 14.82
N LEU A 86 -7.19 -13.59 13.92
CA LEU A 86 -7.27 -12.14 13.84
C LEU A 86 -8.68 -11.65 13.46
N LEU A 87 -9.37 -12.37 12.56
CA LEU A 87 -10.76 -12.09 12.20
C LEU A 87 -11.71 -12.20 13.40
N LYS A 88 -11.47 -13.14 14.32
CA LYS A 88 -12.29 -13.33 15.52
C LYS A 88 -11.98 -12.32 16.63
N THR A 89 -10.72 -11.96 16.80
CA THR A 89 -10.25 -11.21 17.99
C THR A 89 -10.12 -9.71 17.78
N GLN A 90 -9.81 -9.25 16.57
CA GLN A 90 -9.54 -7.83 16.33
C GLN A 90 -10.81 -7.03 16.11
N ASN A 91 -10.95 -5.89 16.78
CA ASN A 91 -12.07 -4.97 16.59
C ASN A 91 -11.62 -3.54 16.86
N ASP A 92 -11.13 -2.86 15.82
CA ASP A 92 -10.70 -1.46 15.92
C ASP A 92 -11.90 -0.52 16.08
N ARG A 93 -11.80 0.42 17.02
CA ARG A 93 -12.82 1.44 17.29
C ARG A 93 -12.28 2.86 17.34
N ASP A 94 -10.96 3.04 17.26
CA ASP A 94 -10.32 4.34 17.11
C ASP A 94 -10.36 4.72 15.63
N TYR A 95 -10.96 5.87 15.31
CA TYR A 95 -11.10 6.35 13.93
C TYR A 95 -10.18 7.54 13.61
N SER A 96 -9.19 7.81 14.46
CA SER A 96 -8.18 8.82 14.17
C SER A 96 -7.48 8.55 12.83
N ARG A 97 -7.10 9.62 12.12
CA ARG A 97 -6.48 9.51 10.78
C ARG A 97 -5.23 8.61 10.78
N LEU A 98 -4.42 8.68 11.83
CA LEU A 98 -3.27 7.79 12.02
C LEU A 98 -3.70 6.31 12.08
N ASN A 99 -4.82 6.00 12.74
CA ASN A 99 -5.33 4.65 12.80
C ASN A 99 -5.99 4.20 11.49
N LEU A 100 -6.60 5.09 10.70
CA LEU A 100 -7.12 4.73 9.36
C LEU A 100 -6.02 4.16 8.45
N GLU A 101 -4.79 4.67 8.58
CA GLU A 101 -3.65 4.17 7.81
C GLU A 101 -3.06 2.86 8.35
N ASN A 102 -3.08 2.67 9.68
CA ASN A 102 -2.37 1.60 10.39
C ASN A 102 -3.25 0.74 11.33
N ASN A 103 -4.51 0.53 10.98
CA ASN A 103 -5.42 -0.30 11.78
C ASN A 103 -5.27 -1.81 11.50
N ALA A 104 -5.67 -2.63 12.47
CA ALA A 104 -5.63 -4.08 12.38
C ALA A 104 -6.53 -4.61 11.26
N THR A 105 -7.71 -4.03 11.02
CA THR A 105 -8.60 -4.52 9.95
C THR A 105 -7.99 -4.41 8.54
N LYS A 106 -7.30 -3.30 8.23
CA LYS A 106 -6.53 -3.12 7.00
C LYS A 106 -5.40 -4.13 6.90
N ASN A 107 -4.67 -4.36 7.99
CA ASN A 107 -3.55 -5.32 8.02
C ASN A 107 -4.04 -6.75 7.79
N ILE A 108 -5.18 -7.12 8.37
CA ILE A 108 -5.84 -8.41 8.14
C ILE A 108 -6.22 -8.56 6.65
N TYR A 109 -6.84 -7.54 6.05
CA TYR A 109 -7.19 -7.56 4.63
C TYR A 109 -5.94 -7.72 3.75
N LYS A 110 -4.90 -6.90 3.96
CA LYS A 110 -3.62 -7.02 3.25
C LYS A 110 -2.98 -8.41 3.39
N ARG A 111 -2.99 -8.97 4.60
CA ARG A 111 -2.44 -10.31 4.86
C ARG A 111 -3.22 -11.39 4.10
N SER A 112 -4.54 -11.28 3.98
CA SER A 112 -5.34 -12.23 3.18
C SER A 112 -5.07 -12.15 1.68
N LEU A 113 -4.84 -10.95 1.14
CA LEU A 113 -4.39 -10.78 -0.24
C LEU A 113 -3.01 -11.42 -0.44
N LYS A 114 -2.09 -11.17 0.50
CA LYS A 114 -0.74 -11.74 0.47
C LYS A 114 -0.75 -13.27 0.48
N LEU A 115 -1.56 -13.90 1.33
CA LEU A 115 -1.74 -15.36 1.34
C LEU A 115 -2.18 -15.90 -0.04
N LYS A 116 -3.12 -15.21 -0.72
CA LYS A 116 -3.54 -15.58 -2.07
C LYS A 116 -2.41 -15.45 -3.09
N GLU A 117 -1.65 -14.35 -3.03
CA GLU A 117 -0.48 -14.14 -3.89
C GLU A 117 0.57 -15.23 -3.70
N ASP A 118 0.86 -15.60 -2.45
CA ASP A 118 1.85 -16.62 -2.10
C ASP A 118 1.38 -18.01 -2.53
N TYR A 119 0.09 -18.33 -2.36
CA TYR A 119 -0.51 -19.53 -2.92
C TYR A 119 -0.37 -19.58 -4.45
N ASP A 120 -0.74 -18.51 -5.16
CA ASP A 120 -0.62 -18.47 -6.62
C ASP A 120 0.83 -18.61 -7.07
N TYR A 121 1.75 -18.02 -6.32
CA TYR A 121 3.17 -18.18 -6.53
C TYR A 121 3.59 -19.65 -6.38
N PHE A 122 3.19 -20.33 -5.31
CA PHE A 122 3.45 -21.76 -5.14
C PHE A 122 2.87 -22.59 -6.30
N GLN A 123 1.65 -22.32 -6.73
CA GLN A 123 1.05 -23.04 -7.86
C GLN A 123 1.87 -22.87 -9.15
N ARG A 124 2.41 -21.66 -9.41
CA ARG A 124 3.29 -21.43 -10.57
C ARG A 124 4.60 -22.20 -10.45
N GLN A 125 5.21 -22.25 -9.27
CA GLN A 125 6.45 -23.01 -9.06
C GLN A 125 6.21 -24.51 -9.23
N LEU A 126 5.15 -25.04 -8.61
CA LEU A 126 4.82 -26.46 -8.66
C LEU A 126 4.53 -26.95 -10.07
N LYS A 127 3.86 -26.13 -10.90
CA LYS A 127 3.54 -26.49 -12.30
C LYS A 127 4.75 -26.94 -13.12
N ASN A 128 5.95 -26.46 -12.78
CA ASN A 128 7.17 -26.77 -13.54
C ASN A 128 7.88 -28.05 -13.06
N ILE A 129 7.55 -28.54 -11.86
CA ILE A 129 8.29 -29.62 -11.21
C ILE A 129 7.45 -30.85 -10.88
N VAL A 130 6.12 -30.73 -10.85
CA VAL A 130 5.21 -31.87 -10.65
C VAL A 130 5.08 -32.70 -11.95
N PRO A 131 4.86 -34.03 -11.86
CA PRO A 131 4.69 -34.84 -10.64
C PRO A 131 6.03 -35.10 -9.91
N LEU A 132 5.97 -35.17 -8.57
CA LEU A 132 7.13 -35.46 -7.71
C LEU A 132 6.86 -36.71 -6.87
N HIS A 133 7.90 -37.51 -6.65
CA HIS A 133 7.83 -38.73 -5.85
C HIS A 133 8.89 -38.74 -4.76
N TYR A 134 8.53 -39.21 -3.57
CA TYR A 134 9.44 -39.37 -2.44
C TYR A 134 9.03 -40.59 -1.63
N ALA A 135 10.00 -41.40 -1.20
CA ALA A 135 9.76 -42.61 -0.39
C ALA A 135 8.65 -43.54 -0.95
N GLY A 136 8.59 -43.70 -2.27
CA GLY A 136 7.65 -44.60 -2.94
C GLY A 136 6.21 -44.07 -3.08
N ARG A 137 5.94 -42.80 -2.72
CA ARG A 137 4.65 -42.14 -2.93
C ARG A 137 4.77 -40.88 -3.78
N GLU A 138 3.69 -40.49 -4.42
CA GLU A 138 3.54 -39.17 -5.02
C GLU A 138 3.37 -38.10 -3.92
N LEU A 139 3.97 -36.93 -4.13
CA LEU A 139 3.77 -35.76 -3.28
C LEU A 139 2.50 -35.01 -3.73
N VAL A 140 1.65 -34.65 -2.78
CA VAL A 140 0.33 -34.06 -3.03
C VAL A 140 0.26 -32.63 -2.50
N PHE A 141 -0.06 -31.69 -3.39
CA PHE A 141 -0.20 -30.27 -3.05
C PHE A 141 -1.67 -29.86 -3.11
N SER A 142 -2.26 -29.60 -1.94
CA SER A 142 -3.70 -29.31 -1.83
C SER A 142 -4.11 -28.03 -2.55
N LYS A 143 -5.19 -28.08 -3.35
CA LYS A 143 -5.74 -26.89 -4.00
C LYS A 143 -6.56 -26.08 -3.00
N LYS A 144 -6.34 -24.77 -2.93
CA LYS A 144 -7.01 -23.85 -2.01
C LYS A 144 -7.77 -22.77 -2.76
N ASN A 145 -8.82 -22.24 -2.13
CA ASN A 145 -9.58 -21.09 -2.62
C ASN A 145 -9.76 -20.07 -1.48
N TYR A 146 -9.14 -18.90 -1.64
CA TYR A 146 -9.17 -17.84 -0.64
C TYR A 146 -10.22 -16.76 -0.90
N SER A 147 -11.06 -16.89 -1.93
CA SER A 147 -12.04 -15.84 -2.28
C SER A 147 -13.00 -15.51 -1.13
N GLU A 148 -13.47 -16.50 -0.38
CA GLU A 148 -14.35 -16.26 0.76
C GLU A 148 -13.62 -15.57 1.91
N LEU A 149 -12.40 -16.00 2.22
CA LEU A 149 -11.58 -15.40 3.27
C LEU A 149 -11.29 -13.92 2.95
N ILE A 150 -10.88 -13.64 1.72
CA ILE A 150 -10.63 -12.26 1.24
C ILE A 150 -11.91 -11.43 1.29
N GLY A 151 -13.07 -12.00 0.92
CA GLY A 151 -14.36 -11.33 1.06
C GLY A 151 -14.63 -10.93 2.51
N LYS A 152 -14.46 -11.85 3.47
CA LYS A 152 -14.67 -11.58 4.90
C LYS A 152 -13.73 -10.51 5.45
N THR A 153 -12.45 -10.55 5.10
CA THR A 153 -11.46 -9.56 5.57
C THR A 153 -11.69 -8.19 4.94
N ARG A 154 -12.03 -8.16 3.65
CA ARG A 154 -12.44 -6.95 2.92
C ARG A 154 -13.65 -6.31 3.57
N ASP A 155 -14.73 -7.06 3.75
CA ASP A 155 -15.99 -6.55 4.32
C ASP A 155 -15.77 -5.99 5.74
N LYS A 156 -14.90 -6.63 6.54
CA LYS A 156 -14.52 -6.14 7.87
C LYS A 156 -13.77 -4.79 7.81
N TYR A 157 -12.85 -4.62 6.87
CA TYR A 157 -12.13 -3.36 6.70
C TYR A 157 -13.06 -2.27 6.14
N SER A 158 -13.90 -2.60 5.16
CA SER A 158 -14.93 -1.69 4.62
C SER A 158 -15.88 -1.22 5.71
N ASP A 159 -16.31 -2.12 6.60
CA ASP A 159 -17.18 -1.78 7.73
C ASP A 159 -16.50 -0.87 8.76
N PHE A 160 -15.21 -1.08 9.05
CA PHE A 160 -14.42 -0.17 9.87
C PHE A 160 -14.34 1.24 9.26
N LEU A 161 -13.96 1.35 7.98
CA LEU A 161 -13.90 2.64 7.27
C LEU A 161 -15.27 3.30 7.20
N PHE A 162 -16.32 2.53 6.97
CA PHE A 162 -17.68 3.06 6.89
C PHE A 162 -18.12 3.67 8.23
N ARG A 163 -17.81 3.00 9.36
CA ARG A 163 -18.07 3.53 10.70
C ARG A 163 -17.21 4.76 11.00
N ALA A 164 -15.95 4.76 10.57
CA ALA A 164 -15.10 5.94 10.67
C ALA A 164 -15.70 7.15 9.92
N ALA A 165 -16.07 6.98 8.65
CA ALA A 165 -16.69 8.02 7.84
C ALA A 165 -17.96 8.58 8.49
N LYS A 166 -18.83 7.71 9.04
CA LYS A 166 -20.01 8.16 9.80
C LYS A 166 -19.64 8.97 11.03
N SER A 167 -18.62 8.54 11.79
CA SER A 167 -18.20 9.25 13.01
C SER A 167 -17.74 10.69 12.77
N HIS A 168 -17.21 11.01 11.57
CA HIS A 168 -16.88 12.40 11.19
C HIS A 168 -18.11 13.26 10.87
N THR A 169 -19.26 12.63 10.62
CA THR A 169 -20.52 13.32 10.24
C THR A 169 -21.61 13.26 11.29
N ASP A 170 -21.48 12.35 12.26
CA ASP A 170 -22.47 12.14 13.32
C ASP A 170 -22.60 13.41 14.17
N GLY A 171 -23.81 13.98 14.23
CA GLY A 171 -24.11 15.20 14.99
C GLY A 171 -23.97 16.51 14.21
N LEU A 172 -23.49 16.48 12.96
CA LEU A 172 -23.40 17.69 12.12
C LEU A 172 -24.75 18.02 11.46
N VAL A 173 -25.31 19.21 11.70
CA VAL A 173 -26.67 19.58 11.22
C VAL A 173 -26.71 20.94 10.51
N ASN A 174 -27.11 20.93 9.23
CA ASN A 174 -27.78 21.99 8.42
C ASN A 174 -27.28 23.46 8.41
N SER A 175 -26.36 23.89 9.27
CA SER A 175 -25.73 25.22 9.28
C SER A 175 -24.26 25.04 9.64
N LEU A 176 -23.43 24.81 8.63
CA LEU A 176 -22.07 24.31 8.84
C LEU A 176 -21.07 25.46 9.00
N SER A 177 -20.60 25.67 10.22
CA SER A 177 -19.32 26.32 10.50
C SER A 177 -18.17 25.61 9.75
N TYR A 178 -17.01 26.28 9.65
CA TYR A 178 -15.85 25.74 8.93
C TYR A 178 -15.43 24.34 9.43
N ASP A 179 -15.47 24.12 10.75
CA ASP A 179 -15.10 22.84 11.36
C ASP A 179 -16.05 21.71 10.98
N GLU A 180 -17.35 22.00 10.83
CA GLU A 180 -18.34 21.01 10.42
C GLU A 180 -18.19 20.64 8.93
N LYS A 181 -17.70 21.57 8.09
CA LYS A 181 -17.38 21.24 6.69
C LYS A 181 -16.18 20.32 6.59
N ASN A 182 -15.15 20.54 7.40
CA ASN A 182 -13.98 19.66 7.43
C ASN A 182 -14.36 18.20 7.73
N GLY A 183 -15.29 17.97 8.67
CA GLY A 183 -15.80 16.62 8.95
C GLY A 183 -16.40 15.93 7.72
N TYR A 184 -17.16 16.67 6.89
CA TYR A 184 -17.68 16.12 5.62
C TYR A 184 -16.59 15.87 4.58
N GLN A 185 -15.53 16.69 4.55
CA GLN A 185 -14.39 16.48 3.65
C GLN A 185 -13.62 15.20 4.02
N GLU A 186 -13.40 14.97 5.31
CA GLU A 186 -12.78 13.75 5.82
C GLU A 186 -13.62 12.51 5.52
N ALA A 187 -14.93 12.58 5.77
CA ALA A 187 -15.84 11.49 5.44
C ALA A 187 -15.85 11.15 3.94
N TYR A 188 -15.83 12.17 3.06
CA TYR A 188 -15.72 11.97 1.62
C TYR A 188 -14.47 11.18 1.24
N ASP A 189 -13.30 11.54 1.78
CA ASP A 189 -12.04 10.85 1.49
C ASP A 189 -12.07 9.39 1.93
N ILE A 190 -12.70 9.11 3.08
CA ILE A 190 -12.87 7.74 3.56
C ILE A 190 -13.83 6.96 2.66
N TYR A 191 -14.92 7.56 2.19
CA TYR A 191 -15.82 6.89 1.24
C TYR A 191 -15.16 6.61 -0.11
N VAL A 192 -14.29 7.51 -0.61
CA VAL A 192 -13.46 7.24 -1.80
C VAL A 192 -12.56 6.03 -1.53
N MET A 193 -11.89 5.98 -0.38
CA MET A 193 -11.03 4.85 -0.01
C MET A 193 -11.78 3.51 -0.03
N ILE A 194 -13.03 3.46 0.45
CA ILE A 194 -13.84 2.24 0.39
C ILE A 194 -14.09 1.82 -1.07
N GLN A 195 -14.40 2.78 -1.96
CA GLN A 195 -14.69 2.51 -3.38
C GLN A 195 -13.48 1.98 -4.15
N ASP A 196 -12.25 2.30 -3.72
CA ASP A 196 -11.02 1.88 -4.39
C ASP A 196 -10.78 0.36 -4.33
N PHE A 197 -11.27 -0.33 -3.29
CA PHE A 197 -11.03 -1.76 -3.11
C PHE A 197 -12.30 -2.61 -2.89
N ASP A 198 -13.42 -2.00 -2.50
CA ASP A 198 -14.67 -2.72 -2.26
C ASP A 198 -15.82 -2.14 -3.09
N ASN A 199 -16.12 -2.84 -4.18
CA ASN A 199 -17.24 -2.52 -5.05
C ASN A 199 -18.55 -3.24 -4.66
N THR A 200 -18.58 -3.94 -3.53
CA THR A 200 -19.74 -4.72 -3.09
C THR A 200 -20.35 -4.21 -1.79
N TYR A 201 -19.52 -3.81 -0.82
CA TYR A 201 -19.99 -3.42 0.51
C TYR A 201 -20.81 -2.13 0.44
N LYS A 202 -22.12 -2.26 0.70
CA LYS A 202 -23.08 -1.14 0.76
C LYS A 202 -22.89 -0.14 -0.39
N LYS A 203 -22.49 -0.59 -1.59
CA LYS A 203 -21.99 0.25 -2.69
C LYS A 203 -22.89 1.46 -2.96
N ALA A 204 -24.19 1.21 -3.12
CA ALA A 204 -25.17 2.26 -3.39
C ALA A 204 -25.27 3.29 -2.25
N GLU A 205 -25.18 2.84 -1.00
CA GLU A 205 -25.16 3.72 0.18
C GLU A 205 -23.86 4.53 0.24
N VAL A 206 -22.69 3.89 0.02
CA VAL A 206 -21.39 4.58 -0.01
C VAL A 206 -21.35 5.65 -1.11
N ILE A 207 -21.84 5.34 -2.32
CA ILE A 207 -21.94 6.33 -3.40
C ILE A 207 -22.79 7.53 -2.96
N LYS A 208 -23.99 7.26 -2.42
CA LYS A 208 -24.90 8.30 -1.97
C LYS A 208 -24.29 9.17 -0.88
N LEU A 209 -23.69 8.55 0.14
CA LEU A 209 -23.09 9.26 1.29
C LEU A 209 -21.83 10.03 0.86
N LYS A 210 -21.04 9.50 -0.06
CA LYS A 210 -19.92 10.22 -0.67
C LYS A 210 -20.41 11.50 -1.36
N ASP A 211 -21.42 11.41 -2.22
CA ASP A 211 -21.93 12.57 -2.95
C ASP A 211 -22.56 13.61 -2.02
N GLU A 212 -23.21 13.15 -0.94
CA GLU A 212 -23.73 14.01 0.12
C GLU A 212 -22.60 14.72 0.88
N ALA A 213 -21.59 13.98 1.31
CA ALA A 213 -20.42 14.51 1.99
C ALA A 213 -19.68 15.52 1.10
N TYR A 214 -19.56 15.23 -0.20
CA TYR A 214 -18.96 16.16 -1.15
C TYR A 214 -19.69 17.51 -1.16
N LYS A 215 -21.03 17.48 -1.30
CA LYS A 215 -21.85 18.69 -1.35
C LYS A 215 -21.81 19.48 -0.05
N LYS A 216 -21.84 18.81 1.09
CA LYS A 216 -21.83 19.44 2.41
C LYS A 216 -20.45 19.96 2.83
N GLY A 217 -19.38 19.36 2.32
CA GLY A 217 -18.01 19.84 2.51
C GLY A 217 -17.62 21.05 1.66
N GLN A 218 -18.45 21.45 0.68
CA GLN A 218 -18.20 22.62 -0.18
C GLN A 218 -18.34 23.93 0.60
N SER A 219 -17.40 24.84 0.33
CA SER A 219 -17.47 26.26 0.67
C SER A 219 -17.82 27.08 -0.55
N TYR A 220 -18.95 27.76 -0.48
CA TYR A 220 -19.52 28.60 -1.52
C TYR A 220 -19.07 30.03 -1.31
N ILE A 221 -18.28 30.57 -2.24
CA ILE A 221 -17.71 31.90 -2.10
C ILE A 221 -18.29 32.86 -3.14
N ALA A 222 -18.59 34.08 -2.69
CA ALA A 222 -18.74 35.21 -3.59
C ALA A 222 -17.37 35.84 -3.81
N ILE A 223 -17.04 36.12 -5.07
CA ILE A 223 -15.87 36.92 -5.41
C ILE A 223 -16.39 38.17 -6.12
N GLN A 224 -16.02 39.33 -5.61
CA GLN A 224 -16.22 40.61 -6.25
C GLN A 224 -14.87 41.16 -6.66
N ILE A 225 -14.70 41.49 -7.95
CA ILE A 225 -13.46 42.09 -8.45
C ILE A 225 -13.73 43.57 -8.74
N ASN A 226 -13.04 44.45 -8.04
CA ASN A 226 -13.09 45.88 -8.33
C ASN A 226 -11.81 46.28 -9.07
N THR A 227 -11.95 47.03 -10.16
CA THR A 227 -10.81 47.61 -10.87
C THR A 227 -11.13 49.03 -11.32
N THR A 228 -10.14 49.90 -11.20
CA THR A 228 -10.18 51.27 -11.77
C THR A 228 -9.76 51.28 -13.23
N LEU A 229 -9.20 50.19 -13.74
CA LEU A 229 -8.66 50.08 -15.09
C LEU A 229 -9.74 49.58 -16.06
N LYS A 230 -10.23 50.47 -16.93
CA LYS A 230 -11.34 50.20 -17.87
C LYS A 230 -11.11 48.99 -18.77
N GLU A 231 -9.86 48.73 -19.15
CA GLU A 231 -9.46 47.66 -20.06
C GLU A 231 -9.38 46.27 -19.40
N TYR A 232 -9.53 46.20 -18.07
CA TYR A 232 -9.47 44.95 -17.30
C TYR A 232 -10.84 44.49 -16.77
N LYS A 233 -11.94 45.14 -17.18
CA LYS A 233 -13.30 44.77 -16.72
C LYS A 233 -13.73 43.36 -17.14
N ASP A 234 -13.21 42.84 -18.25
CA ASP A 234 -13.55 41.50 -18.75
C ASP A 234 -12.69 40.37 -18.13
N ILE A 235 -11.78 40.70 -17.21
CA ILE A 235 -10.78 39.76 -16.66
C ILE A 235 -11.32 38.97 -15.47
N GLU A 236 -12.49 39.33 -14.95
CA GLU A 236 -13.19 38.59 -13.89
C GLU A 236 -13.31 37.09 -14.23
N LYS A 237 -13.71 36.76 -15.45
CA LYS A 237 -13.82 35.38 -15.92
C LYS A 237 -12.47 34.64 -15.97
N ASN A 238 -11.38 35.36 -16.28
CA ASN A 238 -10.05 34.78 -16.39
C ASN A 238 -9.39 34.60 -15.01
N ILE A 239 -9.60 35.53 -14.07
CA ILE A 239 -9.07 35.39 -12.70
C ILE A 239 -9.71 34.18 -12.01
N LEU A 240 -11.03 34.01 -12.10
CA LEU A 240 -11.72 32.88 -11.50
C LEU A 240 -11.22 31.52 -12.01
N ALA A 241 -10.84 31.44 -13.29
CA ALA A 241 -10.28 30.24 -13.89
C ALA A 241 -8.84 29.94 -13.41
N VAL A 242 -8.08 30.96 -13.04
CA VAL A 242 -6.66 30.84 -12.67
C VAL A 242 -6.45 30.70 -11.16
N LEU A 243 -7.43 31.07 -10.33
CA LEU A 243 -7.31 31.01 -8.86
C LEU A 243 -7.07 29.59 -8.29
N GLY A 244 -7.13 28.53 -9.11
CA GLY A 244 -6.70 27.18 -8.70
C GLY A 244 -7.37 26.71 -7.41
N LEU A 245 -8.64 27.10 -7.21
CA LEU A 245 -9.35 26.87 -5.97
C LEU A 245 -9.45 25.36 -5.73
N GLY A 246 -9.07 24.91 -4.53
CA GLY A 246 -9.09 23.49 -4.18
C GLY A 246 -10.48 22.88 -4.33
N ARG A 247 -10.58 21.54 -4.44
CA ARG A 247 -11.81 20.78 -4.74
C ARG A 247 -13.03 21.05 -3.83
N TRP A 248 -12.82 21.76 -2.73
CA TRP A 248 -13.81 22.10 -1.70
C TRP A 248 -14.34 23.53 -1.79
N ILE A 249 -13.89 24.30 -2.79
CA ILE A 249 -14.34 25.67 -2.98
C ILE A 249 -15.14 25.72 -4.28
N THR A 250 -16.36 26.26 -4.18
CA THR A 250 -17.22 26.54 -5.31
C THR A 250 -17.47 28.05 -5.38
N ILE A 251 -17.20 28.66 -6.53
CA ILE A 251 -17.58 30.06 -6.78
C ILE A 251 -19.07 30.10 -7.10
N GLY A 252 -19.81 30.95 -6.41
CA GLY A 252 -21.25 31.07 -6.55
C GLY A 252 -22.00 30.64 -5.30
N LYS A 253 -23.32 30.59 -5.42
CA LYS A 253 -24.23 30.34 -4.28
C LYS A 253 -24.46 28.85 -4.06
N ASP A 254 -24.74 28.48 -2.82
CA ASP A 254 -25.26 27.16 -2.48
C ASP A 254 -26.68 26.95 -3.05
N ALA A 255 -27.24 25.74 -2.88
CA ALA A 255 -28.59 25.41 -3.34
C ALA A 255 -29.71 26.26 -2.69
N LYS A 256 -29.41 26.99 -1.61
CA LYS A 256 -30.32 27.91 -0.90
C LYS A 256 -30.06 29.38 -1.26
N GLY A 257 -29.14 29.65 -2.19
CA GLY A 257 -28.81 31.01 -2.62
C GLY A 257 -27.86 31.76 -1.70
N LYS A 258 -27.15 31.08 -0.79
CA LYS A 258 -26.24 31.67 0.21
C LYS A 258 -24.76 31.49 -0.16
N TYR A 259 -23.93 32.38 0.37
CA TYR A 259 -22.48 32.27 0.37
C TYR A 259 -22.01 32.01 1.80
N ASP A 260 -20.90 31.29 1.95
CA ASP A 260 -20.21 31.09 3.22
C ASP A 260 -19.18 32.20 3.46
N VAL A 261 -18.53 32.68 2.40
CA VAL A 261 -17.50 33.72 2.48
C VAL A 261 -17.64 34.68 1.30
N ASN A 262 -17.44 35.97 1.56
CA ASN A 262 -17.35 36.99 0.53
C ASN A 262 -15.90 37.48 0.44
N PHE A 263 -15.33 37.41 -0.75
CA PHE A 263 -14.01 37.94 -1.07
C PHE A 263 -14.15 39.14 -1.99
N THR A 264 -13.40 40.19 -1.70
CA THR A 264 -13.23 41.33 -2.59
C THR A 264 -11.78 41.37 -3.04
N ILE A 265 -11.57 41.44 -4.35
CA ILE A 265 -10.25 41.60 -4.96
C ILE A 265 -10.21 42.99 -5.58
N ASP A 266 -9.40 43.87 -5.01
CA ASP A 266 -9.18 45.22 -5.53
C ASP A 266 -7.90 45.24 -6.38
N ILE A 267 -8.04 45.43 -7.69
CA ILE A 267 -6.90 45.57 -8.61
C ILE A 267 -6.52 47.04 -8.68
N THR A 268 -5.44 47.40 -8.00
CA THR A 268 -4.96 48.79 -7.88
C THR A 268 -3.89 49.16 -8.91
N ASP A 269 -3.10 48.18 -9.38
CA ASP A 269 -2.08 48.37 -10.42
C ASP A 269 -1.82 47.06 -11.18
N VAL A 270 -1.38 47.16 -12.44
CA VAL A 270 -0.99 46.01 -13.29
C VAL A 270 0.36 46.32 -13.93
N ASN A 271 1.42 45.69 -13.42
CA ASN A 271 2.77 45.90 -13.92
C ASN A 271 3.11 44.86 -15.01
N ILE A 272 3.14 45.29 -16.27
CA ILE A 272 3.57 44.47 -17.41
C ILE A 272 4.96 44.94 -17.83
N ASN A 273 5.99 44.15 -17.50
CA ASN A 273 7.35 44.44 -17.95
C ASN A 273 7.43 44.29 -19.48
N LYS A 274 7.87 45.36 -20.16
CA LYS A 274 8.07 45.43 -21.62
C LYS A 274 9.15 44.48 -22.17
N GLY A 275 9.80 43.68 -21.32
CA GLY A 275 10.85 42.74 -21.70
C GLY A 275 10.36 41.40 -22.27
N ASP A 276 9.11 41.01 -21.99
CA ASP A 276 8.58 39.67 -22.34
C ASP A 276 7.70 39.65 -23.59
N ILE A 277 7.86 40.64 -24.49
CA ILE A 277 7.28 40.55 -25.82
C ILE A 277 8.22 39.72 -26.71
N GLN A 278 8.39 38.44 -26.39
CA GLN A 278 8.65 37.47 -27.46
C GLN A 278 7.34 37.29 -28.20
N ARG A 279 7.36 37.75 -29.45
CA ARG A 279 6.25 37.69 -30.40
C ARG A 279 5.96 36.23 -30.73
N THR A 280 5.24 35.55 -29.86
CA THR A 280 4.67 34.23 -30.14
C THR A 280 3.20 34.43 -30.46
N VAL A 281 2.90 34.46 -31.76
CA VAL A 281 1.52 34.31 -32.25
C VAL A 281 1.14 32.85 -32.02
N TYR A 282 0.47 32.57 -30.90
CA TYR A 282 -0.44 31.44 -30.75
C TYR A 282 -1.61 31.91 -29.89
N ASP A 283 -2.81 31.45 -30.24
CA ASP A 283 -4.08 31.86 -29.66
C ASP A 283 -4.10 31.72 -28.12
N LYS A 284 -4.16 32.88 -27.47
CA LYS A 284 -4.43 33.23 -26.07
C LYS A 284 -4.67 32.07 -25.08
N GLU A 285 -3.62 31.64 -24.40
CA GLU A 285 -3.68 31.24 -22.98
C GLU A 285 -2.56 31.98 -22.23
N LYS A 286 -2.90 32.64 -21.11
CA LYS A 286 -1.95 33.38 -20.27
C LYS A 286 -1.99 32.86 -18.84
N GLU A 287 -0.83 32.45 -18.36
CA GLU A 287 -0.53 31.96 -17.02
C GLU A 287 -0.40 33.14 -16.03
N ILE A 288 -0.90 32.98 -14.79
CA ILE A 288 -0.74 33.97 -13.70
C ILE A 288 0.11 33.33 -12.60
N ILE A 289 1.20 34.02 -12.22
CA ILE A 289 2.02 33.66 -11.06
C ILE A 289 1.54 34.51 -9.88
N ILE A 290 1.19 33.86 -8.77
CA ILE A 290 0.75 34.49 -7.53
C ILE A 290 1.81 34.20 -6.45
N GLN A 291 2.36 35.25 -5.83
CA GLN A 291 3.20 35.17 -4.61
C GLN A 291 2.36 35.42 -3.37
#